data_AF-A0A4U6K611-F1
#
_entry.id   AF-A0A4U6K611-F1
#
_cell.length_a   1.000
_cell.length_b   1.000
_cell.length_c   1.000
_cell.angle_alpha   90.00
_cell.angle_beta   90.00
_cell.angle_gamma   90.00
#
_symmetry.space_group_name_H-M   'P 1'
#
loop_
_entity.id
_entity.type
_entity.pdbx_description
1 polymer ?
#
loop_
_entity_poly.entity_id
_entity_poly.type
_entity_poly.pdbx_seq_one_letter_code
_entity_poly.pdbx_strand_id
1 'polypeptide(L)' 'SGIGYDWTGMSYQERLSGNQAPALYAISLIVVFLCLAALYESWSIPFSVMLVVPLGVIGALLAATFRGLTN' A
#
# COMPACT_ATOMS: atom_id res chain seq x y z
N SER A 1 17.92 3.45 -33.74
CA SER A 1 18.09 2.86 -32.39
C SER A 1 17.70 3.90 -31.34
N GLY A 2 16.40 4.05 -31.05
CA GLY A 2 15.91 5.16 -30.20
C GLY A 2 14.83 4.77 -29.19
N ILE A 3 14.01 3.77 -29.51
CA ILE A 3 12.88 3.35 -28.65
C ILE A 3 13.30 2.71 -27.31
N GLY A 4 14.51 2.15 -27.20
CA GLY A 4 14.99 1.53 -25.95
C GLY A 4 15.61 2.51 -24.94
N TYR A 5 16.16 3.63 -25.42
CA TYR A 5 16.80 4.64 -24.58
C TYR A 5 15.76 5.61 -23.98
N ASP A 6 14.71 5.97 -24.72
CA ASP A 6 13.61 6.79 -24.19
C ASP A 6 12.78 6.04 -23.13
N TRP A 7 12.53 4.74 -23.31
CA TRP A 7 11.80 3.93 -22.31
C TRP A 7 12.58 3.74 -21.01
N THR A 8 13.90 3.62 -21.10
CA THR A 8 14.77 3.54 -19.91
C THR A 8 14.90 4.90 -19.22
N GLY A 9 14.92 6.00 -19.97
CA GLY A 9 14.86 7.37 -19.43
C GLY A 9 13.53 7.70 -18.73
N MET A 10 12.39 7.38 -19.35
CA MET A 10 11.05 7.60 -18.76
C MET A 10 10.79 6.67 -17.56
N SER A 11 11.16 5.39 -17.63
CA SER A 11 11.03 4.46 -16.48
C SER A 11 11.91 4.90 -15.29
N TYR A 12 13.10 5.46 -15.55
CA TYR A 12 13.97 6.02 -14.51
C TYR A 12 13.39 7.29 -13.88
N GLN A 13 12.81 8.19 -14.68
CA GLN A 13 12.12 9.38 -14.17
C GLN A 13 10.82 9.05 -13.43
N GLU A 14 10.09 8.02 -13.85
CA GLU A 14 8.90 7.52 -13.15
C GLU A 14 9.25 6.89 -11.80
N ARG A 15 10.42 6.22 -11.71
CA ARG A 15 10.97 5.80 -10.42
C ARG A 15 11.45 6.97 -9.56
N LEU A 16 12.01 8.03 -10.15
CA LEU A 16 12.49 9.21 -9.42
C LEU A 16 11.35 10.11 -8.92
N SER A 17 10.34 10.39 -9.75
CA SER A 17 9.13 11.13 -9.34
C SER A 17 8.30 10.28 -8.39
N GLY A 18 8.23 8.98 -8.66
CA GLY A 18 7.71 7.96 -7.78
C GLY A 18 8.60 7.63 -6.58
N ASN A 19 9.70 8.34 -6.31
CA ASN A 19 10.52 8.11 -5.10
C ASN A 19 10.12 9.04 -3.95
N GLN A 20 9.54 10.21 -4.25
CA GLN A 20 8.99 11.12 -3.23
C GLN A 20 7.55 10.79 -2.85
N ALA A 21 6.73 10.38 -3.82
CA ALA A 21 5.34 10.00 -3.55
C ALA A 21 5.22 8.90 -2.47
N PRO A 22 5.99 7.79 -2.50
CA PRO A 22 5.93 6.75 -1.48
C PRO A 22 6.39 7.24 -0.12
N ALA A 23 7.37 8.15 -0.06
CA ALA A 23 7.84 8.72 1.21
C ALA A 23 6.74 9.57 1.88
N LEU A 24 6.02 10.38 1.09
CA LEU A 24 4.88 11.16 1.58
C LEU A 24 3.70 10.26 2.00
N TYR A 25 3.43 9.19 1.24
CA TYR A 25 2.43 8.18 1.62
C TYR A 25 2.82 7.41 2.89
N ALA A 26 4.11 7.07 3.06
CA ALA A 26 4.60 6.40 4.25
C ALA A 26 4.48 7.30 5.49
N ILE A 27 4.87 8.57 5.38
CA ILE A 27 4.74 9.55 6.48
C ILE A 27 3.27 9.76 6.84
N SER A 28 2.38 9.93 5.85
CA SER A 28 0.94 10.08 6.12
C SER A 28 0.33 8.84 6.78
N LEU A 29 0.71 7.63 6.36
CA LEU A 29 0.29 6.39 7.03
C LEU A 29 0.77 6.31 8.48
N ILE A 30 2.03 6.70 8.74
CA ILE A 30 2.57 6.74 10.10
C ILE A 30 1.82 7.75 10.97
N VAL A 31 1.54 8.95 10.45
CA VAL A 31 0.77 9.97 11.18
C VAL A 31 -0.65 9.50 11.47
N VAL A 32 -1.34 8.89 10.50
CA VAL A 32 -2.68 8.32 10.72
C VAL A 32 -2.64 7.19 11.75
N PHE A 33 -1.64 6.30 11.69
CA PHE A 33 -1.42 5.26 12.68
C PHE A 33 -1.24 5.82 14.08
N LEU A 34 -0.39 6.85 14.24
CA LEU A 34 -0.13 7.52 15.51
C LEU A 34 -1.37 8.25 16.04
N CYS A 35 -2.12 8.93 15.17
CA CYS A 35 -3.39 9.58 15.52
C CYS A 35 -4.42 8.57 16.05
N LEU A 36 -4.58 7.44 15.37
CA LEU A 36 -5.48 6.38 15.83
C LEU A 36 -4.97 5.75 17.14
N ALA A 37 -3.67 5.48 17.27
CA ALA A 37 -3.07 4.96 18.50
C ALA A 37 -3.36 5.87 19.70
N ALA A 38 -3.22 7.18 19.51
CA ALA A 38 -3.44 8.18 20.54
C ALA A 38 -4.94 8.36 20.86
N LEU A 39 -5.81 8.40 19.84
CA LEU A 39 -7.26 8.55 20.03
C LEU A 39 -7.90 7.34 20.73
N TYR A 40 -7.43 6.13 20.42
CA TYR A 40 -7.90 4.90 21.05
C TYR A 40 -7.19 4.59 22.38
N GLU A 41 -6.31 5.49 22.85
CA GLU A 41 -5.51 5.35 24.08
C GLU A 41 -4.62 4.09 24.11
N SER A 42 -4.49 3.39 22.99
CA SER A 42 -3.90 2.06 22.91
C SER A 42 -3.21 1.80 21.57
N TRP A 43 -1.93 1.43 21.66
CA TRP A 43 -1.09 1.00 20.54
C TRP A 43 -1.53 -0.33 19.91
N SER A 44 -2.40 -1.09 20.59
CA SER A 44 -2.86 -2.40 20.13
C SER A 44 -3.90 -2.31 19.00
N ILE A 45 -4.68 -1.22 18.95
CA ILE A 45 -5.72 -1.04 17.95
C ILE A 45 -5.11 -0.89 16.54
N PRO A 46 -4.18 0.05 16.30
CA PRO A 46 -3.67 0.24 14.95
C PRO A 46 -2.75 -0.91 14.51
N PHE A 47 -2.13 -1.66 15.42
CA PHE A 47 -1.47 -2.93 15.10
C PHE A 47 -2.49 -4.01 14.63
N SER A 48 -3.64 -4.12 15.31
CA SER A 48 -4.72 -5.01 14.88
C SER A 48 -5.29 -4.62 13.52
N VAL A 49 -5.41 -3.31 13.23
CA VAL A 49 -5.83 -2.81 11.91
C VAL A 49 -4.83 -3.24 10.83
N MET A 50 -3.52 -3.13 11.07
CA MET A 50 -2.51 -3.59 10.12
C MET A 50 -2.56 -5.10 9.87
N LEU A 51 -2.89 -5.93 10.87
CA LEU A 51 -3.07 -7.38 10.70
C LEU A 51 -4.38 -7.76 10.01
N VAL A 52 -5.44 -6.95 10.18
CA VAL A 52 -6.73 -7.14 9.50
C VAL A 52 -6.61 -6.96 8.00
N VAL A 53 -5.74 -6.06 7.51
CA VAL A 53 -5.57 -5.82 6.06
C VAL A 53 -5.16 -7.08 5.29
N PRO A 54 -4.04 -7.77 5.59
CA PRO A 54 -3.67 -8.99 4.88
C PRO A 54 -4.69 -10.11 5.09
N LEU A 55 -5.25 -10.24 6.30
CA LEU A 55 -6.28 -11.23 6.58
C LEU A 55 -7.55 -10.99 5.75
N GLY A 56 -7.93 -9.72 5.56
CA GLY A 56 -9.06 -9.28 4.77
C GLY A 56 -8.84 -9.48 3.27
N VAL A 57 -7.62 -9.26 2.77
CA VAL A 57 -7.24 -9.58 1.39
C VAL A 57 -7.32 -11.08 1.14
N ILE A 58 -6.79 -11.90 2.05
CA ILE A 58 -6.90 -13.37 1.95
C ILE A 58 -8.37 -13.79 1.99
N GLY A 59 -9.16 -13.23 2.92
CA GLY A 59 -10.60 -13.50 3.01
C GLY A 59 -11.36 -13.10 1.74
N ALA A 60 -11.04 -11.94 1.16
CA ALA A 60 -11.63 -11.46 -0.09
C ALA A 60 -11.25 -12.35 -1.27
N LEU A 61 -9.99 -12.78 -1.37
CA LEU A 61 -9.50 -13.71 -2.38
C LEU A 61 -10.17 -15.08 -2.25
N LEU A 62 -10.26 -15.63 -1.04
CA LEU A 62 -10.95 -16.88 -0.79
C LEU A 62 -12.43 -16.76 -1.14
N ALA A 63 -13.11 -15.70 -0.72
CA ALA A 63 -14.51 -15.46 -1.04
C ALA A 63 -14.75 -15.29 -2.56
N ALA A 64 -13.86 -14.58 -3.26
CA ALA A 64 -13.90 -14.43 -4.71
C ALA A 64 -13.70 -15.78 -5.42
N THR A 65 -12.75 -16.58 -4.95
CA THR A 65 -12.48 -17.93 -5.45
C THR A 65 -13.68 -18.86 -5.22
N PHE A 66 -14.28 -18.85 -4.03
CA PHE A 66 -15.47 -19.64 -3.72
C PHE A 66 -16.71 -19.20 -4.50
N ARG A 67 -16.83 -17.90 -4.80
CA ARG A 67 -17.91 -17.37 -5.66
C ARG A 67 -17.66 -17.60 -7.16
N GLY A 68 -16.56 -18.25 -7.55
CA GLY A 68 -16.24 -18.48 -8.96
C GLY A 68 -15.99 -17.18 -9.75
N LEU A 69 -15.72 -16.08 -9.05
CA LEU A 69 -15.25 -14.83 -9.65
C LEU A 69 -13.74 -14.98 -9.88
N THR A 70 -13.38 -15.92 -10.73
CA THR A 70 -12.00 -16.15 -11.17
C THR A 70 -11.65 -15.02 -12.13
N ASN A 71 -10.59 -14.27 -11.83
CA ASN A 71 -9.95 -13.33 -12.77
C ASN A 71 -9.25 -14.11 -13.88
#